data_AF-A0A933DIA2-F1
#
_entry.id   AF-A0A933DIA2-F1
#
_cell.length_a   1.000
_cell.length_b   1.000
_cell.length_c   1.000
_cell.angle_alpha   90.00
_cell.angle_beta   90.00
_cell.angle_gamma   90.00
#
_symmetry.space_group_name_H-M   'P 1'
#
loop_
_entity.id
_entity.type
_entity.pdbx_description
1 polymer ?
#
loop_
_entity_poly.entity_id
_entity_poly.type
_entity_poly.pdbx_seq_one_letter_code
_entity_poly.pdbx_strand_id
1 'polypeptide(L)'
;MAIIDNYKQAVLSSKLLDSYQRDAMLDGVEEYPEEYLEVMTQILVQFDERAQARDHAYKEKLSEAFDRYERTIGEITDLEPTKREKLLTQARMLKNVLIPSL
;
A
#
# COMPACT_ATOMS: atom_id res chain seq x y z
N MET A 1 -3.78 -5.77 -30.33
CA MET A 1 -4.31 -4.57 -29.62
C MET A 1 -4.56 -4.86 -28.14
N ALA A 2 -5.41 -5.83 -27.75
CA ALA A 2 -5.70 -6.10 -26.33
C ALA A 2 -4.47 -6.38 -25.44
N ILE A 3 -3.44 -7.07 -25.94
CA ILE A 3 -2.21 -7.37 -25.19
C ILE A 3 -1.40 -6.10 -24.89
N ILE A 4 -1.25 -5.22 -25.89
CA ILE A 4 -0.55 -3.93 -25.74
C ILE A 4 -1.31 -3.03 -24.77
N ASP A 5 -2.63 -2.96 -24.87
CA ASP A 5 -3.45 -2.14 -23.97
C ASP A 5 -3.34 -2.64 -22.51
N ASN A 6 -3.37 -3.95 -22.30
CA ASN A 6 -3.18 -4.57 -20.98
C ASN A 6 -1.78 -4.27 -20.42
N TYR A 7 -0.74 -4.38 -21.25
CA TYR A 7 0.63 -4.06 -20.85
C TYR A 7 0.77 -2.59 -20.46
N LYS A 8 0.26 -1.65 -21.29
CA LYS A 8 0.28 -0.22 -20.99
C LYS A 8 -0.42 0.08 -19.67
N GLN A 9 -1.56 -0.54 -19.41
CA GLN A 9 -2.27 -0.39 -18.14
C GLN A 9 -1.45 -0.92 -16.95
N ALA A 10 -0.80 -2.07 -17.07
CA ALA A 10 0.06 -2.61 -16.02
C ALA A 10 1.26 -1.70 -15.72
N VAL A 11 1.92 -1.17 -16.76
CA VAL A 11 3.04 -0.22 -16.61
C VAL A 11 2.58 1.07 -15.93
N LEU A 12 1.46 1.66 -16.38
CA LEU A 12 0.95 2.92 -15.83
C LEU A 12 0.46 2.80 -14.39
N SER A 13 -0.15 1.67 -14.03
CA SER A 13 -0.68 1.42 -12.69
C SER A 13 0.37 0.92 -11.70
N SER A 14 1.56 0.52 -12.18
CA SER A 14 2.59 0.00 -11.32
C SER A 14 3.13 1.03 -10.34
N LYS A 15 3.25 0.63 -9.07
CA LYS A 15 3.85 1.45 -8.01
C LYS A 15 5.36 1.26 -7.89
N LEU A 16 5.94 0.37 -8.69
CA LEU A 16 7.36 0.01 -8.66
C LEU A 16 8.20 0.87 -9.57
N LEU A 17 7.58 1.29 -10.68
CA LEU A 17 8.26 2.03 -11.72
C LEU A 17 8.23 3.51 -11.37
N ASP A 18 9.40 4.14 -11.41
CA ASP A 18 9.46 5.60 -11.41
C ASP A 18 8.95 6.16 -12.75
N SER A 19 8.88 7.50 -12.87
CA SER A 19 8.42 8.14 -14.10
C SER A 19 9.29 7.78 -15.30
N TYR A 20 10.62 7.74 -15.13
CA TYR A 20 11.56 7.46 -16.21
C TYR A 20 11.45 6.02 -16.71
N GLN A 21 11.35 5.05 -15.79
CA GLN A 21 11.18 3.64 -16.11
C GLN A 21 9.85 3.37 -16.81
N ARG A 22 8.76 4.04 -16.39
CA ARG A 22 7.47 3.95 -17.08
C ARG A 22 7.58 4.47 -18.51
N ASP A 23 8.15 5.64 -18.69
CA ASP A 23 8.30 6.24 -20.02
C ASP A 23 9.14 5.33 -20.93
N ALA A 24 10.24 4.78 -20.43
CA ALA A 24 11.09 3.86 -21.18
C ALA A 24 10.41 2.53 -21.54
N MET A 25 9.52 2.02 -20.68
CA MET A 25 8.77 0.79 -20.94
C MET A 25 7.59 0.99 -21.91
N LEU A 26 7.05 2.22 -21.99
CA LEU A 26 5.99 2.57 -22.92
C LEU A 26 6.53 2.99 -24.30
N ASP A 27 7.79 3.40 -24.37
CA ASP A 27 8.43 3.81 -25.62
C ASP A 27 8.59 2.62 -26.58
N GLY A 28 8.16 2.82 -27.84
CA GLY A 28 8.23 1.80 -28.89
C GLY A 28 7.51 0.48 -28.56
N VAL A 29 6.51 0.49 -27.67
CA VAL A 29 5.90 -0.74 -27.16
C VAL A 29 5.26 -1.62 -28.23
N GLU A 30 4.79 -1.01 -29.32
CA GLU A 30 4.24 -1.72 -30.48
C GLU A 30 5.29 -2.56 -31.23
N GLU A 31 6.59 -2.35 -30.98
CA GLU A 31 7.70 -3.07 -31.61
C GLU A 31 8.10 -4.33 -30.84
N TYR A 32 7.66 -4.50 -29.59
CA TYR A 32 7.98 -5.67 -28.79
C TYR A 32 7.14 -6.90 -29.18
N PRO A 33 7.70 -8.12 -29.05
CA PRO A 33 6.94 -9.36 -29.22
C PRO A 33 5.79 -9.47 -28.23
N GLU A 34 4.65 -10.03 -28.66
CA GLU A 34 3.47 -10.18 -27.79
C GLU A 34 3.79 -11.04 -26.55
N GLU A 35 4.60 -12.09 -26.69
CA GLU A 35 4.99 -12.94 -25.56
C GLU A 35 5.80 -12.17 -24.50
N TYR A 36 6.65 -11.23 -24.94
CA TYR A 36 7.39 -10.37 -24.02
C TYR A 36 6.44 -9.48 -23.23
N LEU A 37 5.48 -8.85 -23.93
CA LEU A 37 4.48 -7.99 -23.31
C LEU A 37 3.62 -8.77 -22.30
N GLU A 38 3.21 -9.99 -22.63
CA GLU A 38 2.45 -10.85 -21.73
C GLU A 38 3.23 -11.21 -20.46
N VAL A 39 4.48 -11.67 -20.59
CA VAL A 39 5.32 -12.04 -19.44
C VAL A 39 5.58 -10.85 -18.54
N MET A 40 5.92 -9.70 -19.12
CA MET A 40 6.18 -8.49 -18.35
C MET A 40 4.93 -7.96 -17.65
N THR A 41 3.76 -8.03 -18.31
CA THR A 41 2.47 -7.71 -17.67
C THR A 41 2.24 -8.58 -16.45
N GLN A 42 2.44 -9.90 -16.56
CA GLN A 42 2.27 -10.82 -15.43
C GLN A 42 3.23 -10.50 -14.27
N ILE A 43 4.48 -10.18 -14.57
CA ILE A 43 5.48 -9.80 -13.55
C ILE A 43 5.02 -8.55 -12.79
N LEU A 44 4.62 -7.50 -13.51
CA LEU A 44 4.17 -6.25 -12.92
C LEU A 44 2.94 -6.46 -12.02
N VAL A 45 1.91 -7.15 -12.55
CA VAL A 45 0.67 -7.44 -11.82
C VAL A 45 0.95 -8.26 -10.55
N GLN A 46 1.69 -9.37 -10.65
CA GLN A 46 1.98 -10.22 -9.49
C GLN A 46 2.76 -9.48 -8.41
N PHE A 47 3.68 -8.59 -8.80
CA PHE A 47 4.44 -7.84 -7.82
C PHE A 47 3.58 -6.77 -7.15
N ASP A 48 2.72 -6.08 -7.89
CA ASP A 48 1.78 -5.11 -7.32
C ASP A 48 0.78 -5.79 -6.37
N GLU A 49 0.26 -6.97 -6.71
CA GLU A 49 -0.58 -7.78 -5.81
C GLU A 49 0.17 -8.13 -4.51
N ARG A 50 1.43 -8.57 -4.60
CA ARG A 50 2.27 -8.85 -3.42
C ARG A 50 2.56 -7.60 -2.61
N ALA A 51 2.78 -6.46 -3.26
CA ALA A 51 3.01 -5.19 -2.59
C ALA A 51 1.75 -4.72 -1.85
N GLN A 52 0.57 -4.85 -2.46
CA GLN A 52 -0.72 -4.58 -1.82
C GLN A 52 -0.97 -5.52 -0.63
N ALA A 53 -0.72 -6.82 -0.79
CA ALA A 53 -0.87 -7.79 0.30
C ALA A 53 0.07 -7.47 1.49
N ARG A 54 1.32 -7.06 1.21
CA ARG A 54 2.27 -6.62 2.25
C ARG A 54 1.81 -5.33 2.93
N ASP A 55 1.35 -4.35 2.17
CA ASP A 55 0.83 -3.09 2.71
C ASP A 55 -0.38 -3.34 3.60
N HIS A 56 -1.31 -4.18 3.16
CA HIS A 56 -2.48 -4.60 3.94
C HIS A 56 -2.07 -5.30 5.24
N ALA A 57 -1.21 -6.32 5.16
CA ALA A 57 -0.74 -7.06 6.34
C ALA A 57 0.03 -6.15 7.32
N TYR A 58 0.77 -5.16 6.81
CA TYR A 58 1.44 -4.16 7.64
C TYR A 58 0.44 -3.24 8.34
N LYS A 59 -0.57 -2.76 7.61
CA LYS A 59 -1.66 -1.93 8.15
C LYS A 59 -2.47 -2.66 9.22
N GLU A 60 -2.78 -3.94 9.02
CA GLU A 60 -3.45 -4.78 10.02
C GLU A 60 -2.62 -4.87 11.32
N LYS A 61 -1.33 -5.19 11.21
CA LYS A 61 -0.42 -5.24 12.37
C LYS A 61 -0.33 -3.90 13.10
N LEU A 62 -0.30 -2.79 12.36
CA LEU A 62 -0.34 -1.46 12.96
C LEU A 62 -1.67 -1.21 13.68
N SER A 63 -2.80 -1.60 13.09
CA SER A 63 -4.11 -1.49 13.74
C SER A 63 -4.16 -2.27 15.04
N GLU A 64 -3.71 -3.53 15.04
CA GLU A 64 -3.62 -4.35 16.25
C GLU A 64 -2.71 -3.73 17.32
N ALA A 65 -1.61 -3.10 16.92
CA ALA A 65 -0.71 -2.40 17.84
C ALA A 65 -1.40 -1.19 18.48
N PHE A 66 -2.17 -0.40 17.70
CA PHE A 66 -2.96 0.70 18.24
C PHE A 66 -4.07 0.20 19.18
N ASP A 67 -4.77 -0.88 18.84
CA ASP A 67 -5.83 -1.44 19.69
C ASP A 67 -5.25 -1.96 21.02
N ARG A 68 -4.04 -2.55 20.99
CA ARG A 68 -3.31 -2.93 22.20
C ARG A 68 -2.91 -1.71 23.02
N TYR A 69 -2.43 -0.65 22.37
CA TYR A 69 -2.08 0.61 23.04
C TYR A 69 -3.28 1.24 23.75
N GLU A 70 -4.44 1.31 23.09
CA GLU A 70 -5.68 1.82 23.70
C GLU A 70 -6.09 0.98 24.92
N ARG A 71 -6.00 -0.36 24.81
CA ARG A 71 -6.27 -1.26 25.94
C ARG A 71 -5.32 -1.01 27.12
N THR A 72 -4.02 -0.92 26.85
CA THR A 72 -3.01 -0.66 27.89
C THR A 72 -3.28 0.67 28.59
N ILE A 73 -3.65 1.73 27.87
CA ILE A 73 -4.05 3.00 28.49
C ILE A 73 -5.28 2.83 29.39
N GLY A 74 -6.27 2.05 28.96
CA GLY A 74 -7.47 1.76 29.74
C GLY A 74 -7.19 1.01 31.05
N GLU A 75 -6.15 0.17 31.06
CA GLU A 75 -5.72 -0.63 32.22
C GLU A 75 -4.91 0.17 33.25
N ILE A 76 -4.32 1.32 32.88
CA ILE A 76 -3.55 2.16 33.82
C ILE A 76 -4.52 2.85 34.79
N THR A 77 -4.62 2.35 36.02
CA THR A 77 -5.51 2.88 37.07
C THR A 77 -5.15 4.28 37.56
N ASP A 78 -3.87 4.62 37.61
CA ASP A 78 -3.36 5.89 38.20
C ASP A 78 -3.16 7.02 37.18
N LEU A 79 -3.84 6.95 36.04
CA LEU A 79 -3.74 7.97 34.99
C LEU A 79 -4.88 9.00 35.12
N GLU A 80 -4.52 10.27 35.27
CA GLU A 80 -5.50 11.38 35.27
C GLU A 80 -6.41 11.31 34.03
N PRO A 81 -7.74 11.51 34.16
CA PRO A 81 -8.69 11.39 33.05
C PRO A 81 -8.34 12.24 31.82
N THR A 82 -7.89 13.48 32.01
CA THR A 82 -7.48 14.40 30.93
C THR A 82 -6.22 13.93 30.21
N LYS A 83 -5.24 13.39 30.93
CA LYS A 83 -4.04 12.80 30.32
C LYS A 83 -4.38 11.54 29.52
N ARG A 84 -5.29 10.71 30.06
CA ARG A 84 -5.82 9.53 29.37
C ARG A 84 -6.50 9.90 28.05
N GLU A 85 -7.42 10.85 28.08
CA GLU A 85 -8.16 11.30 26.90
C GLU A 85 -7.23 11.90 25.83
N LYS A 86 -6.20 12.65 26.24
CA LYS A 86 -5.18 13.17 25.34
C LYS A 86 -4.40 12.06 24.63
N LEU A 87 -3.94 11.04 25.36
CA LEU A 87 -3.16 9.93 24.78
C LEU A 87 -4.01 9.09 23.82
N LEU A 88 -5.26 8.80 24.17
CA LEU A 88 -6.19 8.09 23.29
C LEU A 88 -6.49 8.90 22.02
N THR A 89 -6.72 10.21 22.17
CA THR A 89 -6.94 11.11 21.02
C THR A 89 -5.73 11.13 20.09
N GLN A 90 -4.52 11.20 20.64
CA GLN A 90 -3.28 11.16 19.86
C GLN A 90 -3.10 9.82 19.13
N ALA A 91 -3.37 8.70 19.79
CA ALA A 91 -3.31 7.38 19.16
C ALA A 91 -4.28 7.25 17.99
N ARG A 92 -5.52 7.73 18.15
CA ARG A 92 -6.52 7.73 17.08
C ARG A 92 -6.11 8.60 15.90
N MET A 93 -5.58 9.79 16.17
CA MET A 93 -5.05 10.66 15.11
C MET A 93 -3.92 9.98 14.35
N LEU A 94 -2.95 9.37 15.05
CA LEU A 94 -1.85 8.64 14.42
C LEU A 94 -2.32 7.42 13.64
N LYS A 95 -3.29 6.66 14.17
CA LYS A 95 -3.92 5.53 13.47
C LYS A 95 -4.52 5.99 12.15
N ASN A 96 -5.29 7.08 12.15
CA ASN A 96 -5.93 7.62 10.95
C ASN A 96 -4.93 8.17 9.90
N VAL A 97 -3.78 8.70 10.35
CA VAL A 97 -2.72 9.21 9.45
C VAL A 97 -1.90 8.07 8.84
N LEU A 98 -1.56 7.06 9.63
CA LEU A 98 -0.70 5.94 9.20
C LEU A 98 -1.49 4.85 8.48
N ILE A 99 -2.80 4.78 8.74
CA ILE A 99 -3.72 3.80 8.17
C ILE A 99 -4.93 4.56 7.61
N PRO A 100 -4.75 5.42 6.60
CA PRO A 100 -5.89 6.01 5.92
C PRO A 100 -6.57 4.87 5.15
N SER A 101 -7.82 4.55 5.51
CA SER A 101 -8.71 3.58 4.85
C SER A 101 -8.43 2.06 5.02
N LEU A 102 -8.16 1.58 6.24
CA LEU A 102 -8.69 0.25 6.64
C LEU A 102 -10.19 0.40 6.95
#